data_AF-A0A202DFY1-F1
#
_entry.id   AF-A0A202DFY1-F1
#
_cell.length_a   1.000
_cell.length_b   1.000
_cell.length_c   1.000
_cell.angle_alpha   90.00
_cell.angle_beta   90.00
_cell.angle_gamma   90.00
#
_symmetry.space_group_name_H-M   'P 1'
#
loop_
_entity.id
_entity.type
_entity.pdbx_description
1 polymer ?
#
loop_
_entity_poly.entity_id
_entity_poly.type
_entity_poly.pdbx_seq_one_letter_code
_entity_poly.pdbx_strand_id
1 'polypeptide(L)'
;LETPAGESGQRYRIYSLVCKPEKTDADGSPEFNDKDFVIMSENYGVPQARHRVILLGVREDMWGKAEPGVLKASEDVPVKEVLKLPKLRSGISKRKSNTKFAYTSEGWRDAVCSFPEDALASIGKIAGFAVEEKVKSVLRSIGASKDQGDEFVPHELKKIKNEMLNSWLLDPRTCGAFNHTARSHIVGDLHRYLYAACFASERGESPKMSEFPDSLKPAHKNRDTGHFADRFRVQVKGSPSKTITSHISKDGHYYIHPDPKQCRSLTVREAARIQTFPDNYFFCGNRTQQYVQVGNAVPPLLANQIAVIVMNLLKEALGEID
;
A
#
# COMPACT_ATOMS: atom_id res chain seq x y z
N LEU A 1 11.37 14.95 -28.18
CA LEU A 1 10.49 15.81 -27.36
C LEU A 1 10.97 17.24 -27.60
N GLU A 2 10.26 18.00 -28.45
CA GLU A 2 10.58 19.43 -28.65
C GLU A 2 10.43 20.16 -27.31
N THR A 3 11.41 21.00 -26.97
CA THR A 3 11.54 21.65 -25.67
C THR A 3 10.36 22.59 -25.37
N PRO A 4 9.84 22.65 -24.12
CA PRO A 4 8.63 23.43 -23.77
C PRO A 4 8.74 24.96 -23.85
N ALA A 5 9.72 25.52 -24.53
CA ALA A 5 9.89 26.95 -24.64
C ALA A 5 10.44 27.28 -26.03
N GLY A 6 9.75 28.15 -26.77
CA GLY A 6 10.11 28.57 -28.13
C GLY A 6 11.49 29.25 -28.22
N GLU A 7 11.77 29.94 -29.33
CA GLU A 7 13.10 30.47 -29.67
C GLU A 7 13.79 31.33 -28.58
N SER A 8 13.06 31.89 -27.62
CA SER A 8 13.56 32.69 -26.49
C SER A 8 13.51 31.97 -25.12
N GLY A 9 13.26 30.67 -25.12
CA GLY A 9 13.02 29.85 -23.93
C GLY A 9 14.27 29.37 -23.20
N GLN A 10 14.20 29.27 -21.87
CA GLN A 10 15.22 28.56 -21.10
C GLN A 10 15.20 27.07 -21.47
N ARG A 11 16.34 26.56 -21.95
CA ARG A 11 16.52 25.15 -22.31
C ARG A 11 16.92 24.32 -21.08
N TYR A 12 16.56 23.05 -21.09
CA TYR A 12 16.81 22.11 -20.00
C TYR A 12 17.39 20.81 -20.53
N ARG A 13 18.36 20.27 -19.81
CA ARG A 13 18.87 18.91 -20.00
C ARG A 13 18.19 17.99 -19.00
N ILE A 14 17.68 16.87 -19.48
CA ILE A 14 16.89 15.93 -18.70
C ILE A 14 17.81 14.85 -18.15
N TYR A 15 17.75 14.63 -16.84
CA TYR A 15 18.51 13.60 -16.14
C TYR A 15 17.60 12.55 -15.53
N SER A 16 18.12 11.32 -15.52
CA SER A 16 17.58 10.23 -14.73
C SER A 16 17.97 10.35 -13.25
N LEU A 17 17.05 9.96 -12.38
CA LEU A 17 17.30 9.77 -10.94
C LEU A 17 17.62 8.30 -10.61
N VAL A 18 17.63 7.40 -11.60
CA VAL A 18 17.86 5.95 -11.44
C VAL A 18 19.32 5.60 -11.77
N CYS A 19 19.85 6.15 -12.87
CA CYS A 19 21.20 5.86 -13.35
C CYS A 19 21.87 7.10 -13.95
N LYS A 20 23.20 7.03 -14.08
CA LYS A 20 24.00 8.03 -14.80
C LYS A 20 23.98 7.71 -16.29
N PRO A 21 24.06 8.71 -17.18
CA PRO A 21 24.10 8.49 -18.61
C PRO A 21 25.41 7.80 -19.01
N GLU A 22 25.33 6.82 -19.90
CA GLU A 22 26.53 6.16 -20.46
C GLU A 22 27.14 6.95 -21.63
N LYS A 23 26.32 7.76 -22.30
CA LYS A 23 26.67 8.52 -23.51
C LYS A 23 26.00 9.89 -23.50
N THR A 24 26.49 10.74 -24.39
CA THR A 24 25.87 12.03 -24.70
C THR A 24 25.57 12.12 -26.19
N ASP A 25 24.52 12.85 -26.55
CA ASP A 25 24.20 13.15 -27.94
C ASP A 25 25.16 14.19 -28.57
N ALA A 26 24.91 14.56 -29.83
CA ALA A 26 25.73 15.51 -30.58
C ALA A 26 25.79 16.92 -29.95
N ASP A 27 24.76 17.30 -29.19
CA ASP A 27 24.69 18.58 -28.47
C ASP A 27 25.29 18.45 -27.05
N GLY A 28 25.83 17.28 -26.71
CA GLY A 28 26.42 16.94 -25.43
C GLY A 28 25.39 16.66 -24.34
N SER A 29 24.10 16.52 -24.68
CA SER A 29 23.03 16.21 -23.72
C SER A 29 23.11 14.74 -23.31
N PRO A 30 22.77 14.40 -22.06
CA PRO A 30 22.85 13.03 -21.58
C PRO A 30 21.81 12.15 -22.28
N GLU A 31 22.25 11.00 -22.79
CA GLU A 31 21.40 10.04 -23.51
C GLU A 31 20.91 8.94 -22.55
N PHE A 32 19.59 8.70 -22.54
CA PHE A 32 18.92 7.72 -21.69
C PHE A 32 17.87 6.95 -22.48
N ASN A 33 17.59 5.72 -22.07
CA ASN A 33 16.44 4.95 -22.55
C ASN A 33 15.19 5.24 -21.71
N ASP A 34 14.00 4.96 -22.23
CA ASP A 34 12.73 5.19 -21.52
C ASP A 34 12.68 4.53 -20.12
N LYS A 35 13.28 3.34 -19.98
CA LYS A 35 13.31 2.58 -18.73
C LYS A 35 14.20 3.24 -17.67
N ASP A 36 15.19 4.03 -18.08
CA ASP A 36 16.12 4.68 -17.19
C ASP A 36 15.44 5.77 -16.36
N PHE A 37 14.23 6.21 -16.72
CA PHE A 37 13.46 7.17 -15.93
C PHE A 37 12.44 6.54 -14.99
N VAL A 38 12.29 5.20 -15.03
CA VAL A 38 11.29 4.49 -14.22
C VAL A 38 11.84 4.20 -12.82
N ILE A 39 11.40 5.00 -11.86
CA ILE A 39 11.69 4.80 -10.44
C ILE A 39 10.75 3.72 -9.90
N MET A 40 11.31 2.56 -9.55
CA MET A 40 10.61 1.51 -8.80
C MET A 40 10.77 1.78 -7.30
N SER A 41 9.73 2.32 -6.66
CA SER A 41 9.82 2.82 -5.27
C SER A 41 10.31 1.77 -4.26
N GLU A 42 9.97 0.51 -4.49
CA GLU A 42 10.40 -0.63 -3.66
C GLU A 42 11.92 -0.74 -3.53
N ASN A 43 12.65 -0.41 -4.61
CA ASN A 43 14.12 -0.45 -4.65
C ASN A 43 14.77 0.68 -3.82
N TYR A 44 13.98 1.58 -3.24
CA TYR A 44 14.45 2.76 -2.50
C TYR A 44 13.90 2.81 -1.06
N GLY A 45 13.44 1.66 -0.55
CA GLY A 45 13.00 1.50 0.83
C GLY A 45 11.54 1.89 1.08
N VAL A 46 10.77 2.15 0.02
CA VAL A 46 9.32 2.34 0.13
C VAL A 46 8.64 0.96 0.18
N PRO A 47 7.77 0.66 1.16
CA PRO A 47 7.16 -0.65 1.34
C PRO A 47 6.01 -0.94 0.36
N GLN A 48 6.12 -0.47 -0.89
CA GLN A 48 5.15 -0.72 -1.96
C GLN A 48 5.83 -0.78 -3.32
N ALA A 49 5.30 -1.63 -4.19
CA ALA A 49 5.63 -1.64 -5.61
C ALA A 49 4.88 -0.51 -6.31
N ARG A 50 5.54 0.63 -6.51
CA ARG A 50 4.98 1.79 -7.21
C ARG A 50 6.01 2.32 -8.18
N HIS A 51 5.72 2.15 -9.46
CA HIS A 51 6.62 2.56 -10.54
C HIS A 51 6.16 3.92 -11.08
N ARG A 52 7.07 4.88 -11.13
CA ARG A 52 6.79 6.24 -11.66
C ARG A 52 7.92 6.72 -12.54
N VAL A 53 7.57 7.42 -13.61
CA VAL A 53 8.53 8.21 -14.39
C VAL A 53 8.68 9.57 -13.72
N ILE A 54 9.91 9.94 -13.36
CA ILE A 54 10.24 11.28 -12.86
C ILE A 54 11.42 11.80 -13.67
N LEU A 55 11.26 12.99 -14.24
CA LEU A 55 12.28 13.67 -15.03
C LEU A 55 12.84 14.83 -14.24
N LEU A 56 14.17 14.90 -14.10
CA LEU A 56 14.85 16.05 -13.53
C LEU A 56 15.42 16.92 -14.64
N GLY A 57 14.82 18.07 -14.88
CA GLY A 57 15.34 19.06 -15.83
C GLY A 57 16.31 20.02 -15.14
N VAL A 58 17.54 20.09 -15.63
CA VAL A 58 18.55 21.08 -15.21
C VAL A 58 18.70 22.10 -16.31
N ARG A 59 18.61 23.38 -15.98
CA ARG A 59 18.69 24.47 -16.95
C ARG A 59 20.08 24.53 -17.59
N GLU A 60 20.14 24.74 -18.91
CA GLU A 60 21.40 24.65 -19.68
C GLU A 60 22.47 25.68 -19.25
N ASP A 61 22.10 26.86 -18.78
CA ASP A 61 23.06 27.86 -18.27
C ASP A 61 23.70 27.46 -16.92
N MET A 62 23.12 26.46 -16.25
CA MET A 62 23.67 25.84 -15.04
C MET A 62 24.45 24.56 -15.36
N TRP A 63 24.48 24.13 -16.62
CA TRP A 63 25.18 22.95 -17.08
C TRP A 63 26.71 23.08 -16.90
N GLY A 64 27.36 21.97 -16.56
CA GLY A 64 28.83 21.90 -16.39
C GLY A 64 29.34 22.46 -15.07
N LYS A 65 28.48 23.10 -14.26
CA LYS A 65 28.82 23.51 -12.88
C LYS A 65 28.60 22.38 -11.88
N ALA A 66 27.58 21.56 -12.11
CA ALA A 66 27.20 20.45 -11.25
C ALA A 66 26.32 19.45 -12.02
N GLU A 67 26.38 18.17 -11.66
CA GLU A 67 25.53 17.12 -12.22
C GLU A 67 24.70 16.45 -11.13
N PRO A 68 23.40 16.18 -11.35
CA PRO A 68 22.58 15.55 -10.33
C PRO A 68 23.08 14.14 -10.00
N GLY A 69 23.09 13.81 -8.72
CA GLY A 69 23.24 12.44 -8.25
C GLY A 69 22.05 11.56 -8.64
N VAL A 70 22.14 10.28 -8.28
CA VAL A 70 21.06 9.29 -8.47
C VAL A 70 20.56 8.80 -7.11
N LEU A 71 19.36 8.23 -7.10
CA LEU A 71 18.80 7.60 -5.91
C LEU A 71 19.65 6.40 -5.47
N LYS A 72 19.83 6.28 -4.16
CA LYS A 72 20.58 5.17 -3.56
C LYS A 72 19.63 4.00 -3.32
N ALA A 73 19.95 2.86 -3.91
CA ALA A 73 19.19 1.63 -3.70
C ALA A 73 19.14 1.25 -2.21
N SER A 74 18.02 0.63 -1.82
CA SER A 74 17.78 0.12 -0.48
C SER A 74 17.12 -1.25 -0.56
N GLU A 75 17.15 -2.00 0.54
CA GLU A 75 16.48 -3.29 0.61
C GLU A 75 14.96 -3.15 0.58
N ASP A 76 14.31 -4.15 -0.01
CA ASP A 76 12.85 -4.27 -0.01
C ASP A 76 12.29 -4.30 1.41
N VAL A 77 11.27 -3.47 1.66
CA VAL A 77 10.59 -3.43 2.96
C VAL A 77 9.27 -4.19 2.88
N PRO A 78 9.13 -5.32 3.62
CA PRO A 78 7.91 -6.09 3.58
C PRO A 78 6.79 -5.42 4.39
N VAL A 79 5.54 -5.54 3.93
CA VAL A 79 4.35 -4.91 4.52
C VAL A 79 4.23 -5.16 6.03
N LYS A 80 4.58 -6.35 6.51
CA LYS A 80 4.52 -6.68 7.95
C LYS A 80 5.35 -5.76 8.85
N GLU A 81 6.40 -5.15 8.32
CA GLU A 81 7.28 -4.26 9.09
C GLU A 81 6.60 -2.92 9.37
N VAL A 82 5.78 -2.42 8.44
CA VAL A 82 5.11 -1.12 8.57
C VAL A 82 3.69 -1.21 9.15
N LEU A 83 3.03 -2.38 9.07
CA LEU A 83 1.71 -2.62 9.67
C LEU A 83 1.75 -2.94 11.18
N LYS A 84 2.80 -2.55 11.90
CA LYS A 84 2.92 -2.68 13.36
C LYS A 84 2.06 -1.62 14.05
N LEU A 85 0.74 -1.73 13.92
CA LEU A 85 -0.30 -0.87 14.49
C LEU A 85 -1.21 -1.68 15.44
N PRO A 86 -2.08 -1.01 16.23
CA PRO A 86 -3.14 -1.69 16.96
C PRO A 86 -3.95 -2.62 16.05
N LYS A 87 -4.35 -3.79 16.57
CA LYS A 87 -5.14 -4.73 15.78
C LYS A 87 -6.60 -4.34 15.85
N LEU A 88 -7.23 -4.20 14.68
CA LEU A 88 -8.63 -3.81 14.56
C LEU A 88 -9.43 -4.89 13.86
N ARG A 89 -10.69 -5.06 14.23
CA ARG A 89 -11.66 -5.75 13.37
C ARG A 89 -12.38 -4.78 12.45
N SER A 90 -13.00 -5.30 11.40
CA SER A 90 -14.00 -4.55 10.63
C SER A 90 -15.29 -4.30 11.41
N GLY A 91 -16.11 -3.37 10.92
CA GLY A 91 -17.53 -3.27 11.26
C GLY A 91 -18.40 -4.18 10.39
N ILE A 92 -19.68 -4.35 10.76
CA ILE A 92 -20.69 -4.99 9.92
C ILE A 92 -21.57 -3.92 9.28
N SER A 93 -21.81 -4.02 7.98
CA SER A 93 -22.66 -3.08 7.24
C SER A 93 -24.14 -3.34 7.53
N LYS A 94 -24.95 -2.28 7.60
CA LYS A 94 -26.42 -2.39 7.70
C LYS A 94 -27.01 -2.76 6.34
N ARG A 95 -27.36 -4.04 6.12
CA ARG A 95 -28.09 -4.53 4.93
C ARG A 95 -29.16 -5.52 5.38
N LYS A 96 -30.23 -5.70 4.58
CA LYS A 96 -31.28 -6.71 4.84
C LYS A 96 -30.71 -8.12 5.07
N SER A 97 -29.63 -8.49 4.39
CA SER A 97 -28.95 -9.79 4.59
C SER A 97 -28.22 -9.91 5.93
N ASN A 98 -27.81 -8.78 6.52
CA ASN A 98 -26.97 -8.74 7.72
C ASN A 98 -27.81 -8.53 8.99
N THR A 99 -29.12 -8.31 8.89
CA THR A 99 -30.00 -8.09 10.04
C THR A 99 -30.08 -9.29 10.98
N LYS A 100 -29.61 -10.46 10.55
CA LYS A 100 -29.46 -11.65 11.40
C LYS A 100 -28.43 -11.47 12.52
N PHE A 101 -27.44 -10.58 12.34
CA PHE A 101 -26.35 -10.40 13.29
C PHE A 101 -26.49 -9.07 14.03
N ALA A 102 -26.28 -9.11 15.35
CA ALA A 102 -26.25 -7.90 16.16
C ALA A 102 -25.06 -7.00 15.75
N TYR A 103 -25.22 -5.69 15.86
CA TYR A 103 -24.14 -4.73 15.60
C TYR A 103 -23.22 -4.58 16.83
N THR A 104 -22.77 -5.69 17.37
CA THR A 104 -21.90 -5.79 18.55
C THR A 104 -20.60 -6.55 18.22
N SER A 105 -19.69 -6.63 19.18
CA SER A 105 -18.47 -7.46 19.07
C SER A 105 -18.79 -8.94 18.87
N GLU A 106 -19.83 -9.42 19.54
CA GLU A 106 -20.32 -10.80 19.49
C GLU A 106 -21.02 -11.04 18.16
N GLY A 107 -21.91 -10.14 17.73
CA GLY A 107 -22.56 -10.29 16.43
C GLY A 107 -21.58 -10.21 15.25
N TRP A 108 -20.48 -9.46 15.36
CA TRP A 108 -19.39 -9.52 14.38
C TRP A 108 -18.70 -10.88 14.37
N ARG A 109 -18.38 -11.41 15.56
CA ARG A 109 -17.78 -12.74 15.68
C ARG A 109 -18.70 -13.79 15.05
N ASP A 110 -19.99 -13.76 15.37
CA ASP A 110 -20.98 -14.70 14.84
C ASP A 110 -21.14 -14.56 13.33
N ALA A 111 -21.09 -13.33 12.79
CA ALA A 111 -21.08 -13.11 11.35
C ALA A 111 -19.85 -13.76 10.69
N VAL A 112 -18.65 -13.60 11.25
CA VAL A 112 -17.45 -14.25 10.70
C VAL A 112 -17.53 -15.77 10.85
N CYS A 113 -17.96 -16.27 12.01
CA CYS A 113 -18.12 -17.70 12.30
C CYS A 113 -19.26 -18.36 11.52
N SER A 114 -20.21 -17.60 10.97
CA SER A 114 -21.22 -18.09 10.01
C SER A 114 -20.66 -18.40 8.62
N PHE A 115 -19.38 -18.72 8.55
CA PHE A 115 -18.68 -19.09 7.33
C PHE A 115 -19.38 -20.29 6.68
N PRO A 116 -19.64 -20.29 5.35
CA PRO A 116 -20.44 -21.34 4.72
C PRO A 116 -19.80 -22.72 4.85
N GLU A 117 -20.57 -23.71 5.29
CA GLU A 117 -20.09 -25.09 5.51
C GLU A 117 -19.66 -25.76 4.21
N ASP A 118 -20.42 -25.54 3.13
CA ASP A 118 -20.11 -26.03 1.78
C ASP A 118 -18.82 -25.41 1.23
N ALA A 119 -18.59 -24.12 1.51
CA ALA A 119 -17.33 -23.49 1.20
C ALA A 119 -16.20 -24.17 1.98
N LEU A 120 -16.33 -24.33 3.30
CA LEU A 120 -15.32 -24.97 4.14
C LEU A 120 -14.96 -26.38 3.66
N ALA A 121 -15.96 -27.19 3.32
CA ALA A 121 -15.78 -28.56 2.83
C ALA A 121 -15.06 -28.65 1.47
N SER A 122 -15.11 -27.58 0.66
CA SER A 122 -14.48 -27.55 -0.67
C SER A 122 -13.07 -26.95 -0.69
N ILE A 123 -12.63 -26.24 0.36
CA ILE A 123 -11.32 -25.55 0.39
C ILE A 123 -10.17 -26.53 0.18
N GLY A 124 -10.17 -27.69 0.85
CA GLY A 124 -9.10 -28.68 0.72
C GLY A 124 -8.88 -29.12 -0.72
N LYS A 125 -9.96 -29.31 -1.47
CA LYS A 125 -9.92 -29.68 -2.89
C LYS A 125 -9.49 -28.53 -3.80
N ILE A 126 -9.92 -27.30 -3.51
CA ILE A 126 -9.70 -26.12 -4.37
C ILE A 126 -8.33 -25.48 -4.13
N ALA A 127 -7.97 -25.28 -2.87
CA ALA A 127 -6.81 -24.50 -2.45
C ALA A 127 -5.80 -25.30 -1.60
N GLY A 128 -6.08 -26.57 -1.32
CA GLY A 128 -5.18 -27.48 -0.60
C GLY A 128 -5.42 -27.52 0.92
N PHE A 129 -5.00 -28.63 1.52
CA PHE A 129 -5.22 -28.94 2.94
C PHE A 129 -4.63 -27.89 3.90
N ALA A 130 -3.46 -27.33 3.61
CA ALA A 130 -2.84 -26.31 4.46
C ALA A 130 -3.72 -25.05 4.60
N VAL A 131 -4.33 -24.60 3.50
CA VAL A 131 -5.25 -23.45 3.50
C VAL A 131 -6.52 -23.78 4.28
N GLU A 132 -7.08 -24.98 4.08
CA GLU A 132 -8.25 -25.46 4.80
C GLU A 132 -8.04 -25.45 6.32
N GLU A 133 -6.94 -26.06 6.79
CA GLU A 133 -6.60 -26.11 8.21
C GLU A 133 -6.35 -24.72 8.78
N LYS A 134 -5.74 -23.82 8.00
CA LYS A 134 -5.55 -22.43 8.41
C LYS A 134 -6.89 -21.72 8.61
N VAL A 135 -7.83 -21.87 7.67
CA VAL A 135 -9.19 -21.29 7.78
C VAL A 135 -9.92 -21.84 9.02
N LYS A 136 -9.94 -23.16 9.20
CA LYS A 136 -10.56 -23.79 10.39
C LYS A 136 -9.94 -23.29 11.69
N SER A 137 -8.61 -23.20 11.75
CA SER A 137 -7.87 -22.72 12.92
C SER A 137 -8.17 -21.25 13.24
N VAL A 138 -8.26 -20.40 12.22
CA VAL A 138 -8.66 -19.00 12.39
C VAL A 138 -10.09 -18.90 12.90
N LEU A 139 -11.05 -19.60 12.29
CA LEU A 139 -12.45 -19.60 12.72
C LEU A 139 -12.61 -20.04 14.18
N ARG A 140 -11.90 -21.10 14.61
CA ARG A 140 -11.92 -21.56 16.02
C ARG A 140 -11.34 -20.54 17.00
N SER A 141 -10.42 -19.68 16.55
CA SER A 141 -9.70 -18.73 17.40
C SER A 141 -10.17 -17.28 17.25
N ILE A 142 -11.24 -17.03 16.49
CA ILE A 142 -11.87 -15.72 16.38
C ILE A 142 -12.70 -15.44 17.64
N GLY A 143 -12.26 -14.42 18.37
CA GLY A 143 -12.93 -13.91 19.57
C GLY A 143 -13.75 -12.65 19.29
N ALA A 144 -14.56 -12.28 20.27
CA ALA A 144 -15.22 -10.98 20.29
C ALA A 144 -14.16 -9.90 20.56
N SER A 145 -14.00 -8.96 19.62
CA SER A 145 -13.21 -7.73 19.83
C SER A 145 -14.13 -6.53 19.67
N LYS A 146 -13.98 -5.50 20.50
CA LYS A 146 -14.75 -4.25 20.35
C LYS A 146 -14.07 -3.27 19.39
N ASP A 147 -12.79 -3.46 19.11
CA ASP A 147 -11.95 -2.43 18.51
C ASP A 147 -12.11 -2.38 16.97
N GLN A 148 -12.77 -1.32 16.50
CA GLN A 148 -12.81 -0.93 15.08
C GLN A 148 -11.86 0.23 14.78
N GLY A 149 -11.09 0.63 15.78
CA GLY A 149 -10.26 1.81 15.78
C GLY A 149 -11.07 3.09 15.88
N ASP A 150 -10.37 4.20 15.82
CA ASP A 150 -10.91 5.54 15.96
C ASP A 150 -10.04 6.54 15.20
N GLU A 151 -10.39 7.82 15.25
CA GLU A 151 -9.55 8.90 14.73
C GLU A 151 -8.20 8.97 15.45
N PHE A 152 -8.16 8.62 16.75
CA PHE A 152 -6.94 8.44 17.51
C PHE A 152 -7.01 7.16 18.35
N VAL A 153 -6.06 6.26 18.14
CA VAL A 153 -5.95 5.00 18.90
C VAL A 153 -4.66 5.03 19.73
N PRO A 154 -4.73 5.12 21.07
CA PRO A 154 -3.55 5.05 21.92
C PRO A 154 -2.73 3.78 21.66
N HIS A 155 -1.42 3.94 21.52
CA HIS A 155 -0.54 2.84 21.15
C HIS A 155 0.91 3.11 21.49
N GLU A 156 1.58 2.12 22.08
CA GLU A 156 3.03 2.10 22.21
C GLU A 156 3.70 1.87 20.86
N LEU A 157 4.65 2.73 20.50
CA LEU A 157 5.40 2.59 19.25
C LEU A 157 6.15 1.25 19.20
N LYS A 158 6.00 0.57 18.07
CA LYS A 158 6.71 -0.68 17.79
C LYS A 158 7.84 -0.44 16.83
N LYS A 159 9.07 -0.78 17.25
CA LYS A 159 10.27 -0.64 16.43
C LYS A 159 10.11 -1.31 15.06
N ILE A 160 10.51 -0.61 14.02
CA ILE A 160 10.62 -1.10 12.64
C ILE A 160 12.06 -1.58 12.42
N LYS A 161 12.26 -2.72 11.76
CA LYS A 161 13.61 -3.27 11.57
C LYS A 161 14.49 -2.42 10.66
N ASN A 162 13.90 -1.86 9.60
CA ASN A 162 14.60 -0.95 8.71
C ASN A 162 14.82 0.39 9.45
N GLU A 163 16.07 0.72 9.74
CA GLU A 163 16.43 1.87 10.58
C GLU A 163 16.03 3.21 9.95
N MET A 164 16.15 3.35 8.62
CA MET A 164 15.70 4.54 7.89
C MET A 164 14.19 4.75 8.04
N LEU A 165 13.38 3.71 7.86
CA LEU A 165 11.93 3.82 8.08
C LEU A 165 11.57 3.98 9.56
N ASN A 166 12.36 3.39 10.46
CA ASN A 166 12.15 3.54 11.89
C ASN A 166 12.28 5.01 12.32
N SER A 167 13.32 5.69 11.87
CA SER A 167 13.52 7.13 12.15
C SER A 167 12.58 8.03 11.35
N TRP A 168 12.18 7.61 10.15
CA TRP A 168 11.29 8.39 9.29
C TRP A 168 9.81 8.33 9.70
N LEU A 169 9.31 7.15 10.05
CA LEU A 169 7.89 6.94 10.33
C LEU A 169 7.53 7.27 11.78
N LEU A 170 8.35 6.86 12.74
CA LEU A 170 7.97 6.87 14.15
C LEU A 170 8.30 8.21 14.79
N ASP A 171 7.31 8.79 15.49
CA ASP A 171 7.49 9.97 16.33
C ASP A 171 7.01 9.67 17.76
N PRO A 172 7.93 9.57 18.75
CA PRO A 172 7.61 9.28 20.15
C PRO A 172 6.56 10.19 20.78
N ARG A 173 6.36 11.40 20.25
CA ARG A 173 5.41 12.39 20.78
C ARG A 173 3.96 12.10 20.39
N THR A 174 3.73 11.21 19.43
CA THR A 174 2.37 10.90 18.93
C THR A 174 1.54 10.13 19.94
N CYS A 175 2.16 9.28 20.77
CA CYS A 175 1.52 8.43 21.79
C CYS A 175 0.35 7.57 21.28
N GLY A 176 0.23 7.37 19.96
CA GLY A 176 -0.90 6.69 19.33
C GLY A 176 -0.93 6.83 17.82
N ALA A 177 -1.94 6.24 17.21
CA ALA A 177 -2.14 6.19 15.76
C ALA A 177 -3.33 7.03 15.32
N PHE A 178 -3.09 8.03 14.47
CA PHE A 178 -4.15 8.84 13.86
C PHE A 178 -4.79 8.17 12.65
N ASN A 179 -6.07 8.44 12.40
CA ASN A 179 -6.84 7.96 11.24
C ASN A 179 -6.81 6.41 11.09
N HIS A 180 -6.76 5.71 12.21
CA HIS A 180 -6.69 4.25 12.25
C HIS A 180 -8.07 3.66 12.57
N THR A 181 -9.00 3.78 11.60
CA THR A 181 -10.37 3.26 11.74
C THR A 181 -10.70 2.30 10.60
N ALA A 182 -11.21 1.12 10.94
CA ALA A 182 -11.68 0.13 9.98
C ALA A 182 -13.02 0.53 9.36
N ARG A 183 -13.28 0.03 8.15
CA ARG A 183 -14.60 0.17 7.49
C ARG A 183 -15.50 -1.01 7.81
N SER A 184 -16.79 -0.78 7.65
CA SER A 184 -17.78 -1.85 7.72
C SER A 184 -17.83 -2.64 6.42
N HIS A 185 -18.11 -3.93 6.54
CA HIS A 185 -18.22 -4.86 5.41
C HIS A 185 -19.51 -5.68 5.50
N ILE A 186 -19.94 -6.23 4.37
CA ILE A 186 -21.02 -7.23 4.38
C ILE A 186 -20.47 -8.58 4.85
N VAL A 187 -21.34 -9.44 5.37
CA VAL A 187 -20.94 -10.76 5.92
C VAL A 187 -20.14 -11.57 4.90
N GLY A 188 -20.60 -11.64 3.64
CA GLY A 188 -19.87 -12.35 2.59
C GLY A 188 -18.48 -11.81 2.30
N ASP A 189 -18.22 -10.51 2.48
CA ASP A 189 -16.87 -9.94 2.35
C ASP A 189 -16.00 -10.30 3.54
N LEU A 190 -16.56 -10.41 4.75
CA LEU A 190 -15.82 -10.91 5.92
C LEU A 190 -15.29 -12.32 5.65
N HIS A 191 -16.15 -13.20 5.10
CA HIS A 191 -15.76 -14.57 4.73
C HIS A 191 -14.68 -14.57 3.64
N ARG A 192 -14.86 -13.76 2.59
CA ARG A 192 -13.86 -13.64 1.50
C ARG A 192 -12.52 -13.13 2.01
N TYR A 193 -12.51 -12.15 2.90
CA TYR A 193 -11.27 -11.59 3.44
C TYR A 193 -10.56 -12.57 4.37
N LEU A 194 -11.31 -13.28 5.22
CA LEU A 194 -10.77 -14.35 6.05
C LEU A 194 -10.12 -15.42 5.16
N TYR A 195 -10.86 -15.92 4.17
CA TYR A 195 -10.37 -16.91 3.23
C TYR A 195 -9.13 -16.43 2.48
N ALA A 196 -9.18 -15.25 1.86
CA ALA A 196 -8.09 -14.71 1.07
C ALA A 196 -6.83 -14.47 1.90
N ALA A 197 -6.97 -13.96 3.14
CA ALA A 197 -5.84 -13.75 4.03
C ALA A 197 -5.23 -15.07 4.53
N CYS A 198 -6.04 -16.10 4.78
CA CYS A 198 -5.54 -17.45 5.07
C CYS A 198 -4.81 -18.06 3.86
N PHE A 199 -5.42 -17.97 2.67
CA PHE A 199 -4.79 -18.42 1.43
C PHE A 199 -3.43 -17.75 1.23
N ALA A 200 -3.38 -16.42 1.33
CA ALA A 200 -2.16 -15.65 1.14
C ALA A 200 -1.10 -15.92 2.21
N SER A 201 -1.49 -16.27 3.45
CA SER A 201 -0.52 -16.65 4.46
C SER A 201 0.16 -17.99 4.20
N GLU A 202 -0.51 -18.91 3.52
CA GLU A 202 0.03 -20.24 3.21
C GLU A 202 0.68 -20.31 1.82
N ARG A 203 0.19 -19.53 0.85
CA ARG A 203 0.64 -19.57 -0.55
C ARG A 203 1.61 -18.45 -0.91
N GLY A 204 1.68 -17.38 -0.13
CA GLY A 204 2.51 -16.20 -0.44
C GLY A 204 1.91 -15.30 -1.54
N GLU A 205 0.71 -15.59 -2.04
CA GLU A 205 0.01 -14.79 -3.05
C GLU A 205 -1.50 -14.75 -2.78
N SER A 206 -2.22 -13.83 -3.44
CA SER A 206 -3.68 -13.74 -3.29
C SER A 206 -4.38 -14.76 -4.18
N PRO A 207 -5.52 -15.33 -3.74
CA PRO A 207 -6.29 -16.26 -4.57
C PRO A 207 -6.90 -15.56 -5.79
N LYS A 208 -6.88 -16.24 -6.93
CA LYS A 208 -7.67 -15.88 -8.12
C LYS A 208 -9.12 -16.29 -7.93
N MET A 209 -10.02 -15.71 -8.71
CA MET A 209 -11.47 -16.01 -8.61
C MET A 209 -11.79 -17.50 -8.81
N SER A 210 -11.02 -18.22 -9.63
CA SER A 210 -11.15 -19.68 -9.82
C SER A 210 -10.81 -20.49 -8.57
N GLU A 211 -10.02 -19.92 -7.65
CA GLU A 211 -9.57 -20.55 -6.42
C GLU A 211 -10.47 -20.19 -5.23
N PHE A 212 -11.58 -19.49 -5.45
CA PHE A 212 -12.61 -19.33 -4.42
C PHE A 212 -13.59 -20.50 -4.46
N PRO A 213 -14.01 -21.03 -3.30
CA PRO A 213 -15.23 -21.81 -3.19
C PRO A 213 -16.43 -21.09 -3.80
N ASP A 214 -17.34 -21.83 -4.44
CA ASP A 214 -18.45 -21.23 -5.19
C ASP A 214 -19.34 -20.32 -4.33
N SER A 215 -19.64 -20.72 -3.10
CA SER A 215 -20.43 -19.90 -2.15
C SER A 215 -19.72 -18.64 -1.65
N LEU A 216 -18.39 -18.54 -1.83
CA LEU A 216 -17.64 -17.31 -1.56
C LEU A 216 -17.52 -16.41 -2.78
N LYS A 217 -17.86 -16.87 -3.99
CA LYS A 217 -17.80 -16.01 -5.19
C LYS A 217 -18.87 -14.90 -5.10
N PRO A 218 -18.59 -13.67 -5.55
CA PRO A 218 -19.59 -12.61 -5.60
C PRO A 218 -20.75 -12.95 -6.54
N ALA A 219 -21.98 -12.71 -6.11
CA ALA A 219 -23.17 -12.78 -6.95
C ALA A 219 -23.26 -11.54 -7.86
N HIS A 220 -22.51 -11.52 -8.96
CA HIS A 220 -22.61 -10.47 -9.98
C HIS A 220 -22.90 -11.07 -11.35
N LYS A 221 -23.72 -10.38 -12.15
CA LYS A 221 -24.12 -10.78 -13.51
C LYS A 221 -22.93 -10.95 -14.48
N ASN A 222 -21.77 -10.37 -14.18
CA ASN A 222 -20.57 -10.40 -15.04
C ASN A 222 -19.48 -11.37 -14.54
N ARG A 223 -19.87 -12.43 -13.80
CA ARG A 223 -18.95 -13.42 -13.20
C ARG A 223 -17.97 -14.03 -14.19
N ASP A 224 -18.39 -14.19 -15.45
CA ASP A 224 -17.66 -14.96 -16.45
C ASP A 224 -16.90 -14.09 -17.47
N THR A 225 -16.87 -12.77 -17.27
CA THR A 225 -16.24 -11.82 -18.21
C THR A 225 -14.72 -11.67 -18.05
N GLY A 226 -14.10 -12.36 -17.08
CA GLY A 226 -12.66 -12.29 -16.80
C GLY A 226 -12.15 -10.96 -16.20
N HIS A 227 -12.92 -9.88 -16.31
CA HIS A 227 -12.54 -8.52 -15.88
C HIS A 227 -12.33 -8.32 -14.36
N PHE A 228 -12.53 -9.36 -13.54
CA PHE A 228 -12.35 -9.32 -12.08
C PHE A 228 -11.65 -10.55 -11.49
N ALA A 229 -10.83 -11.25 -12.28
CA ALA A 229 -10.13 -12.46 -11.84
C ALA A 229 -9.35 -12.25 -10.52
N ASP A 230 -8.81 -11.05 -10.31
CA ASP A 230 -7.95 -10.72 -9.15
C ASP A 230 -8.57 -9.68 -8.20
N ARG A 231 -9.89 -9.66 -8.04
CA ARG A 231 -10.58 -8.60 -7.26
C ARG A 231 -10.20 -8.55 -5.78
N PHE A 232 -9.88 -9.69 -5.17
CA PHE A 232 -9.60 -9.81 -3.74
C PHE A 232 -8.10 -9.97 -3.50
N ARG A 233 -7.39 -8.85 -3.28
CA ARG A 233 -5.93 -8.86 -3.08
C ARG A 233 -5.53 -8.55 -1.65
N VAL A 234 -4.74 -9.45 -1.09
CA VAL A 234 -4.13 -9.32 0.23
C VAL A 234 -2.77 -8.65 0.09
N GLN A 235 -2.48 -7.71 1.00
CA GLN A 235 -1.15 -7.12 1.10
C GLN A 235 -0.22 -8.10 1.84
N VAL A 236 0.38 -9.03 1.09
CA VAL A 236 1.16 -10.18 1.60
C VAL A 236 2.26 -9.72 2.56
N LYS A 237 2.33 -10.36 3.74
CA LYS A 237 3.21 -9.95 4.84
C LYS A 237 4.69 -9.87 4.47
N GLY A 238 5.15 -10.80 3.63
CA GLY A 238 6.56 -11.01 3.30
C GLY A 238 7.09 -10.18 2.14
N SER A 239 6.25 -9.36 1.50
CA SER A 239 6.59 -8.61 0.29
C SER A 239 6.17 -7.15 0.42
N PRO A 240 6.69 -6.26 -0.43
CA PRO A 240 6.14 -4.91 -0.58
C PRO A 240 4.65 -4.95 -0.97
N SER A 241 3.91 -3.91 -0.58
CA SER A 241 2.49 -3.75 -0.92
C SER A 241 2.31 -3.59 -2.42
N LYS A 242 1.13 -3.94 -2.95
CA LYS A 242 0.72 -3.40 -4.27
C LYS A 242 0.54 -1.88 -4.18
N THR A 243 0.62 -1.20 -5.32
CA THR A 243 0.51 0.27 -5.39
C THR A 243 -0.74 0.76 -4.66
N ILE A 244 -0.57 1.62 -3.66
CA ILE A 244 -1.70 2.27 -2.98
C ILE A 244 -2.29 3.33 -3.91
N THR A 245 -3.49 3.10 -4.45
CA THR A 245 -4.17 4.03 -5.35
C THR A 245 -5.29 4.75 -4.63
N SER A 246 -5.73 5.90 -5.15
CA SER A 246 -6.91 6.61 -4.61
C SER A 246 -8.20 5.79 -4.73
N HIS A 247 -8.22 4.75 -5.56
CA HIS A 247 -9.36 3.84 -5.70
C HIS A 247 -9.66 3.03 -4.43
N ILE A 248 -8.71 2.89 -3.49
CA ILE A 248 -8.95 2.30 -2.17
C ILE A 248 -10.12 2.96 -1.42
N SER A 249 -10.37 4.24 -1.70
CA SER A 249 -11.49 5.02 -1.15
C SER A 249 -12.86 4.47 -1.54
N LYS A 250 -12.97 3.80 -2.70
CA LYS A 250 -14.18 3.17 -3.23
C LYS A 250 -14.15 1.68 -2.95
N ASP A 251 -13.11 1.01 -3.45
CA ASP A 251 -12.95 -0.43 -3.41
C ASP A 251 -11.76 -0.85 -2.52
N GLY A 252 -12.08 -1.43 -1.36
CA GLY A 252 -11.09 -1.97 -0.43
C GLY A 252 -10.69 -3.42 -0.72
N HIS A 253 -11.33 -4.10 -1.67
CA HIS A 253 -11.08 -5.52 -1.96
C HIS A 253 -9.66 -5.76 -2.51
N TYR A 254 -9.05 -4.75 -3.13
CA TYR A 254 -7.67 -4.81 -3.61
C TYR A 254 -6.61 -4.60 -2.52
N TYR A 255 -7.03 -4.24 -1.30
CA TYR A 255 -6.17 -3.83 -0.20
C TYR A 255 -6.57 -4.53 1.10
N ILE A 256 -6.72 -5.86 1.05
CA ILE A 256 -7.10 -6.68 2.20
C ILE A 256 -5.93 -6.75 3.19
N HIS A 257 -6.25 -6.55 4.47
CA HIS A 257 -5.29 -6.66 5.55
C HIS A 257 -4.82 -8.12 5.72
N PRO A 258 -3.51 -8.39 5.88
CA PRO A 258 -2.97 -9.75 5.85
C PRO A 258 -3.18 -10.59 7.13
N ASP A 259 -3.70 -10.01 8.20
CA ASP A 259 -4.12 -10.79 9.38
C ASP A 259 -5.56 -11.30 9.16
N PRO A 260 -5.77 -12.61 8.95
CA PRO A 260 -7.09 -13.15 8.66
C PRO A 260 -8.09 -12.96 9.81
N LYS A 261 -7.61 -12.75 11.04
CA LYS A 261 -8.48 -12.46 12.19
C LYS A 261 -9.11 -11.07 12.15
N GLN A 262 -8.63 -10.17 11.29
CA GLN A 262 -9.11 -8.79 11.23
C GLN A 262 -10.23 -8.60 10.19
N CYS A 263 -10.35 -9.50 9.21
CA CYS A 263 -11.42 -9.54 8.18
C CYS A 263 -11.79 -8.16 7.62
N ARG A 264 -10.80 -7.41 7.13
CA ARG A 264 -10.98 -6.01 6.68
C ARG A 264 -10.00 -5.63 5.57
N SER A 265 -10.30 -4.53 4.89
CA SER A 265 -9.29 -3.80 4.13
C SER A 265 -8.37 -3.00 5.05
N LEU A 266 -7.25 -2.52 4.50
CA LEU A 266 -6.40 -1.55 5.17
C LEU A 266 -7.20 -0.29 5.59
N THR A 267 -6.77 0.32 6.68
CA THR A 267 -7.18 1.64 7.18
C THR A 267 -6.40 2.76 6.47
N VAL A 268 -6.82 4.01 6.67
CA VAL A 268 -6.09 5.18 6.15
C VAL A 268 -4.67 5.21 6.70
N ARG A 269 -4.48 5.04 8.02
CA ARG A 269 -3.15 4.99 8.65
C ARG A 269 -2.24 3.92 8.07
N GLU A 270 -2.76 2.72 7.82
CA GLU A 270 -1.97 1.63 7.25
C GLU A 270 -1.53 1.94 5.81
N ALA A 271 -2.46 2.45 4.99
CA ALA A 271 -2.14 2.91 3.65
C ALA A 271 -1.13 4.07 3.66
N ALA A 272 -1.23 4.98 4.64
CA ALA A 272 -0.34 6.11 4.82
C ALA A 272 1.09 5.65 5.19
N ARG A 273 1.25 4.71 6.14
CA ARG A 273 2.55 4.11 6.47
C ARG A 273 3.17 3.40 5.27
N ILE A 274 2.37 2.69 4.47
CA ILE A 274 2.84 2.06 3.21
C ILE A 274 3.31 3.12 2.20
N GLN A 275 2.61 4.26 2.15
CA GLN A 275 3.04 5.44 1.40
C GLN A 275 4.16 6.22 2.08
N THR A 276 4.75 5.75 3.18
CA THR A 276 5.82 6.42 3.94
C THR A 276 5.46 7.79 4.51
N PHE A 277 4.18 8.05 4.77
CA PHE A 277 3.80 9.21 5.57
C PHE A 277 4.21 9.00 7.03
N PRO A 278 4.91 9.97 7.65
CA PRO A 278 5.20 9.92 9.08
C PRO A 278 3.95 9.75 9.94
N ASP A 279 4.09 9.12 11.10
CA ASP A 279 2.97 8.85 11.99
C ASP A 279 2.35 10.11 12.59
N ASN A 280 3.12 11.20 12.67
CA ASN A 280 2.63 12.51 13.11
C ASN A 280 1.88 13.29 12.01
N TYR A 281 1.75 12.77 10.79
CA TYR A 281 0.97 13.41 9.73
C TYR A 281 -0.52 13.09 9.87
N PHE A 282 -1.33 14.09 10.18
CA PHE A 282 -2.78 13.93 10.35
C PHE A 282 -3.54 14.22 9.04
N PHE A 283 -4.47 13.33 8.64
CA PHE A 283 -5.27 13.51 7.43
C PHE A 283 -6.64 14.09 7.76
N CYS A 284 -6.95 15.25 7.16
CA CYS A 284 -8.22 15.95 7.34
C CYS A 284 -9.29 15.50 6.33
N GLY A 285 -10.55 15.80 6.64
CA GLY A 285 -11.71 15.51 5.81
C GLY A 285 -12.32 14.13 6.11
N ASN A 286 -13.33 13.75 5.34
CA ASN A 286 -13.97 12.45 5.51
C ASN A 286 -13.06 11.30 5.05
N ARG A 287 -13.38 10.07 5.46
CA ARG A 287 -12.58 8.87 5.18
C ARG A 287 -12.25 8.67 3.70
N THR A 288 -13.20 8.95 2.80
CA THR A 288 -12.98 8.85 1.34
C THR A 288 -11.93 9.86 0.89
N GLN A 289 -12.03 11.11 1.34
CA GLN A 289 -11.04 12.16 1.03
C GLN A 289 -9.65 11.82 1.61
N GLN A 290 -9.59 11.28 2.82
CA GLN A 290 -8.32 10.84 3.43
C GLN A 290 -7.63 9.76 2.58
N TYR A 291 -8.36 8.73 2.12
CA TYR A 291 -7.82 7.72 1.20
C TYR A 291 -7.37 8.30 -0.15
N VAL A 292 -8.10 9.27 -0.69
CA VAL A 292 -7.73 9.95 -1.94
C VAL A 292 -6.40 10.70 -1.78
N GLN A 293 -6.23 11.44 -0.68
CA GLN A 293 -4.98 12.13 -0.35
C GLN A 293 -3.80 11.14 -0.30
N VAL A 294 -3.94 10.05 0.45
CA VAL A 294 -2.90 9.00 0.56
C VAL A 294 -2.58 8.36 -0.79
N GLY A 295 -3.60 8.00 -1.58
CA GLY A 295 -3.41 7.27 -2.84
C GLY A 295 -2.80 8.08 -3.98
N ASN A 296 -3.06 9.40 -4.02
CA ASN A 296 -2.53 10.29 -5.06
C ASN A 296 -1.08 10.74 -4.78
N ALA A 297 -0.66 10.73 -3.51
CA ALA A 297 0.64 11.21 -3.09
C ALA A 297 1.83 10.47 -3.74
N VAL A 298 2.93 11.19 -3.88
CA VAL A 298 4.29 10.61 -3.97
C VAL A 298 4.67 10.14 -2.57
N PRO A 299 5.29 8.97 -2.38
CA PRO A 299 5.77 8.57 -1.07
C PRO A 299 6.71 9.64 -0.47
N PRO A 300 6.44 10.20 0.73
CA PRO A 300 7.25 11.29 1.29
C PRO A 300 8.73 10.94 1.49
N LEU A 301 9.05 9.68 1.83
CA LEU A 301 10.45 9.24 1.94
C LEU A 301 11.19 9.36 0.59
N LEU A 302 10.57 8.87 -0.48
CA LEU A 302 11.14 8.97 -1.83
C LEU A 302 11.27 10.45 -2.25
N ALA A 303 10.26 11.26 -1.97
CA ALA A 303 10.31 12.69 -2.25
C ALA A 303 11.47 13.39 -1.51
N ASN A 304 11.74 13.00 -0.26
CA ASN A 304 12.87 13.50 0.51
C ASN A 304 14.22 13.09 -0.09
N GLN A 305 14.38 11.83 -0.52
CA GLN A 305 15.60 11.37 -1.19
C GLN A 305 15.87 12.16 -2.48
N ILE A 306 14.84 12.44 -3.28
CA ILE A 306 14.94 13.29 -4.47
C ILE A 306 15.30 14.74 -4.08
N ALA A 307 14.69 15.28 -3.03
CA ALA A 307 14.97 16.63 -2.55
C ALA A 307 16.44 16.80 -2.13
N VAL A 308 17.05 15.79 -1.51
CA VAL A 308 18.48 15.81 -1.17
C VAL A 308 19.35 15.89 -2.42
N ILE A 309 19.03 15.15 -3.49
CA ILE A 309 19.76 15.21 -4.77
C ILE A 309 19.67 16.62 -5.36
N VAL A 310 18.46 17.18 -5.40
CA VAL A 310 18.23 18.53 -5.92
C VAL A 310 18.95 19.58 -5.07
N MET A 311 18.94 19.44 -3.74
CA MET A 311 19.63 20.36 -2.83
C MET A 311 21.15 20.35 -3.05
N ASN A 312 21.76 19.17 -3.17
CA ASN A 312 23.19 19.06 -3.44
C ASN A 312 23.55 19.68 -4.80
N LEU A 313 22.74 19.43 -5.83
CA LEU A 313 22.92 20.05 -7.14
C LEU A 313 22.89 21.58 -7.04
N LEU A 314 21.94 22.14 -6.29
CA LEU A 314 21.83 23.59 -6.10
C LEU A 314 23.05 24.17 -5.37
N LYS A 315 23.51 23.51 -4.29
CA LYS A 315 24.69 23.94 -3.53
C LYS A 315 25.95 23.97 -4.39
N GLU A 316 26.20 22.89 -5.14
CA GLU A 316 27.34 22.80 -6.05
C GLU A 316 27.26 23.88 -7.14
N ALA A 317 26.08 24.08 -7.72
CA ALA A 317 25.89 25.05 -8.80
C ALA A 317 25.98 26.51 -8.35
N LEU A 318 25.71 26.80 -7.07
CA LEU A 318 25.82 28.13 -6.46
C LEU A 318 27.18 28.40 -5.78
N GLY A 319 28.06 27.40 -5.71
CA GLY A 319 29.35 27.53 -5.03
C GLY A 319 29.25 27.63 -3.50
N GLU A 320 28.09 27.31 -2.93
CA GLU A 320 27.86 27.19 -1.48
C GLU A 320 28.33 25.81 -1.02
N ILE A 321 29.65 25.62 -0.98
CA ILE A 321 30.26 24.44 -0.39
C ILE A 321 30.38 24.69 1.11
N ASP A 322 29.63 23.91 1.89
CA ASP A 322 29.78 23.77 3.35
C ASP A 322 30.49 22.44 3.64
#